data_AF-A0A3D4SZQ3-F1
#
_entry.id   AF-A0A3D4SZQ3-F1
#
_cell.length_a   1.000
_cell.length_b   1.000
_cell.length_c   1.000
_cell.angle_alpha   90.00
_cell.angle_beta   90.00
_cell.angle_gamma   90.00
#
_symmetry.space_group_name_H-M   'P 1'
#
loop_
_entity.id
_entity.type
_entity.pdbx_description
1 polymer ?
#
loop_
_entity_poly.entity_id
_entity_poly.type
_entity_poly.pdbx_seq_one_letter_code
_entity_poly.pdbx_strand_id
1 'polypeptide(L)'
;MPDNYTRSELDTPSTGRRRRFFSMNADAIGVGAEKVARFLGTGRYLMWQTVIVVVWIALNVGGLWWSWDPYPFILLNLAFSTQAAYAAPLILLAQNRQDDRDRVSLNEDRRRAAETKADTEFLARELAGVRIAVGETVTRDYLRHELDDLTDLLNRIEDKLEDQRHEHRTPETGARLDSNLDGSRDGSEG
;
A
#
# COMPACT_ATOMS: atom_id res chain seq x y z
N MET A 1 -35.33 35.89 28.46
CA MET A 1 -34.31 34.82 28.55
C MET A 1 -35.05 33.50 28.62
N PRO A 2 -34.67 32.44 27.89
CA PRO A 2 -33.34 32.08 27.35
C PRO A 2 -33.36 31.85 25.82
N ASP A 3 -32.32 31.48 25.08
CA ASP A 3 -30.88 31.72 25.16
C ASP A 3 -30.34 31.70 23.73
N ASN A 4 -29.44 32.63 23.45
CA ASN A 4 -28.72 32.77 22.19
C ASN A 4 -27.64 31.69 22.10
N TYR A 5 -27.76 30.78 21.12
CA TYR A 5 -26.62 30.01 20.62
C TYR A 5 -26.70 29.87 19.10
N THR A 6 -26.52 30.98 18.40
CA THR A 6 -25.92 30.93 17.05
C THR A 6 -24.52 30.35 17.20
N ARG A 7 -24.38 29.07 16.85
CA ARG A 7 -23.09 28.39 16.76
C ARG A 7 -22.16 29.22 15.87
N SER A 8 -21.02 29.58 16.44
CA SER A 8 -19.86 30.10 15.74
C SER A 8 -19.35 29.06 14.74
N GLU A 9 -19.95 28.99 13.56
CA GLU A 9 -19.32 28.41 12.37
C GLU A 9 -18.49 29.51 11.72
N LEU A 10 -17.32 29.80 12.28
CA LEU A 10 -16.32 30.61 11.60
C LEU A 10 -14.91 30.16 11.95
N ASP A 11 -14.69 28.85 11.84
CA ASP A 11 -13.37 28.22 11.89
C ASP A 11 -12.89 27.91 10.47
N THR A 12 -12.81 28.96 9.64
CA THR A 12 -12.05 28.89 8.40
C THR A 12 -10.70 29.52 8.69
N PRO A 13 -9.61 28.74 8.79
CA PRO A 13 -8.29 29.34 8.91
C PRO A 13 -8.05 30.18 7.67
N SER A 14 -8.00 31.51 7.86
CA SER A 14 -7.53 32.46 6.85
C SER A 14 -6.09 32.08 6.50
N THR A 15 -5.94 31.32 5.41
CA THR A 15 -4.64 31.04 4.81
C THR A 15 -4.04 32.36 4.37
N GLY A 16 -3.17 32.90 5.21
CA GLY A 16 -2.43 34.12 4.96
C GLY A 16 -1.82 34.09 3.57
N ARG A 17 -2.24 35.07 2.75
CA ARG A 17 -1.75 35.30 1.40
C ARG A 17 -0.24 35.53 1.46
N ARG A 18 0.53 34.45 1.31
CA ARG A 18 2.00 34.47 1.29
C ARG A 18 2.43 35.36 0.12
N ARG A 19 2.89 36.57 0.45
CA ARG A 19 3.43 37.57 -0.49
C ARG A 19 4.49 36.91 -1.38
N ARG A 20 4.12 36.58 -2.62
CA ARG A 20 5.04 36.17 -3.69
C ARG A 20 5.49 37.43 -4.43
N PHE A 21 6.59 38.03 -3.99
CA PHE A 21 7.21 39.17 -4.68
C PHE A 21 8.33 38.78 -5.65
N PHE A 22 8.61 37.50 -5.84
CA PHE A 22 9.59 37.06 -6.83
C PHE A 22 9.06 35.87 -7.61
N SER A 23 8.18 36.14 -8.57
CA SER A 23 7.86 35.22 -9.66
C SER A 23 8.68 35.61 -10.89
N MET A 24 10.01 35.47 -10.81
CA MET A 24 10.87 35.56 -11.98
C MET A 24 11.55 34.19 -12.19
N ASN A 25 11.15 33.52 -13.28
CA ASN A 25 11.90 32.49 -14.02
C ASN A 25 12.46 31.30 -13.20
N ALA A 26 11.59 30.71 -12.37
CA ALA A 26 11.85 29.47 -11.61
C ALA A 26 12.36 28.30 -12.47
N ASP A 27 11.89 28.18 -13.71
CA ASP A 27 12.25 27.07 -14.61
C ASP A 27 13.60 27.30 -15.30
N ALA A 28 13.88 28.52 -15.77
CA ALA A 28 15.17 28.85 -16.39
C ALA A 28 16.34 28.76 -15.39
N ILE A 29 16.12 29.15 -14.14
CA ILE A 29 17.14 29.02 -13.08
C ILE A 29 17.34 27.54 -12.68
N GLY A 30 16.28 26.73 -12.68
CA GLY A 30 16.37 25.29 -12.38
C GLY A 30 17.25 24.53 -13.39
N VAL A 31 17.06 24.81 -14.68
CA VAL A 31 17.90 24.23 -15.75
C VAL A 31 19.36 24.73 -15.64
N GLY A 32 19.57 25.98 -15.22
CA GLY A 32 20.89 26.54 -14.96
C GLY A 32 21.61 25.84 -13.79
N ALA A 33 20.91 25.64 -12.67
CA ALA A 33 21.47 24.97 -11.49
C ALA A 33 21.86 23.52 -11.77
N GLU A 34 21.08 22.78 -12.55
CA GLU A 34 21.41 21.39 -12.91
C GLU A 34 22.65 21.31 -13.82
N LYS A 35 22.84 22.28 -14.72
CA LYS A 35 24.07 22.39 -15.52
C LYS A 35 25.28 22.73 -14.64
N VAL A 36 25.12 23.67 -13.71
CA VAL A 36 26.18 24.06 -12.77
C VAL A 36 26.54 22.91 -11.84
N ALA A 37 25.57 22.15 -11.34
CA ALA A 37 25.81 20.97 -10.49
C ALA A 37 26.59 19.87 -11.24
N ARG A 38 26.20 19.57 -12.49
CA ARG A 38 26.96 18.63 -13.34
C ARG A 38 28.36 19.14 -13.68
N PHE A 39 28.51 20.45 -13.85
CA PHE A 39 29.79 21.09 -14.14
C PHE A 39 30.73 21.09 -12.94
N LEU A 40 30.24 21.41 -11.73
CA LEU A 40 30.99 21.41 -10.48
C LEU A 40 31.31 19.99 -9.99
N GLY A 41 30.43 19.00 -10.24
CA GLY A 41 30.65 17.60 -9.89
C GLY A 41 31.68 16.90 -10.79
N THR A 42 31.93 17.44 -12.00
CA THR A 42 33.00 16.95 -12.87
C THR A 42 34.29 17.65 -12.45
N GLY A 43 35.32 16.93 -11.99
CA GLY A 43 36.62 17.49 -11.55
C GLY A 43 37.36 18.37 -12.57
N ARG A 44 36.81 18.52 -13.77
CA ARG A 44 37.25 19.38 -14.86
C ARG A 44 37.15 20.88 -14.54
N TYR A 45 36.20 21.32 -13.70
CA TYR A 45 36.16 22.71 -13.25
C TYR A 45 37.39 23.08 -12.42
N LEU A 46 37.70 22.24 -11.42
CA LEU A 46 38.88 22.42 -10.56
C LEU A 46 40.16 22.41 -11.39
N MET A 47 40.28 21.50 -12.35
CA MET A 47 41.43 21.45 -13.27
C MET A 47 41.64 22.77 -14.02
N TRP A 48 40.59 23.32 -14.65
CA TRP A 48 40.67 24.59 -15.36
C TRP A 48 40.99 25.77 -14.43
N GLN A 49 40.37 25.81 -13.24
CA GLN A 49 40.64 26.85 -12.25
C GLN A 49 42.11 26.83 -11.81
N THR A 50 42.67 25.66 -11.53
CA THR A 50 44.10 25.51 -11.17
C THR A 50 45.01 25.94 -12.31
N VAL A 51 44.71 25.56 -13.56
CA VAL A 51 45.49 26.00 -14.72
C VAL A 51 45.51 27.52 -14.85
N ILE A 52 44.36 28.19 -14.71
CA ILE A 52 44.28 29.65 -14.77
C ILE A 52 45.15 30.30 -13.68
N VAL A 53 45.07 29.79 -12.44
CA VAL A 53 45.88 30.30 -11.32
C VAL A 53 47.37 30.11 -11.58
N VAL A 54 47.78 28.92 -12.05
CA VAL A 54 49.18 28.62 -12.36
C VAL A 54 49.70 29.51 -13.49
N VAL A 55 48.92 29.68 -14.56
CA VAL A 55 49.27 30.57 -15.68
C VAL A 55 49.39 32.01 -15.21
N TRP A 56 48.47 32.49 -14.37
CA TRP A 56 48.52 33.83 -13.80
C TRP A 56 49.79 34.07 -12.99
N ILE A 57 50.14 33.14 -12.09
CA ILE A 57 51.38 33.20 -11.31
C ILE A 57 52.59 33.17 -12.24
N ALA A 58 52.62 32.28 -13.23
CA ALA A 58 53.73 32.14 -14.17
C ALA A 58 53.94 33.41 -15.02
N LEU A 59 52.87 34.04 -15.51
CA LEU A 59 52.93 35.30 -16.25
C LEU A 59 53.42 36.46 -15.39
N ASN A 60 53.02 36.48 -14.10
CA ASN A 60 53.41 37.55 -13.19
C ASN A 60 54.87 37.41 -12.71
N VAL A 61 55.29 36.19 -12.37
CA VAL A 61 56.68 35.88 -11.96
C VAL A 61 57.65 35.93 -13.13
N GLY A 62 57.20 35.55 -14.34
CA GLY A 62 57.99 35.61 -15.56
C GLY A 62 58.34 37.02 -16.04
N GLY A 63 57.88 38.06 -15.33
CA GLY A 63 58.34 39.43 -15.51
C GLY A 63 58.11 39.99 -16.91
N LEU A 64 57.01 39.57 -17.57
CA LEU A 64 56.90 39.78 -19.01
C LEU A 64 56.93 41.27 -19.37
N TRP A 65 56.32 42.18 -18.60
CA TRP A 65 56.26 43.61 -18.98
C TRP A 65 56.36 44.65 -17.86
N TRP A 66 55.89 44.37 -16.65
CA TRP A 66 55.96 45.24 -15.45
C TRP A 66 55.24 44.42 -14.37
N SER A 67 55.78 44.23 -13.17
CA SER A 67 55.16 43.40 -12.12
C SER A 67 53.76 43.92 -11.75
N TRP A 68 52.74 43.50 -12.50
CA TRP A 68 51.37 44.01 -12.44
C TRP A 68 50.65 43.55 -11.17
N ASP A 69 51.13 42.48 -10.54
CA ASP A 69 50.62 41.98 -9.25
C ASP A 69 51.77 41.39 -8.41
N PRO A 70 52.64 42.24 -7.83
CA PRO A 70 53.76 41.78 -7.00
C PRO A 70 53.28 40.91 -5.83
N TYR A 71 54.14 40.01 -5.35
CA TYR A 71 53.87 39.20 -4.17
C TYR A 71 53.39 40.09 -3.01
N PRO A 72 52.18 39.87 -2.43
CA PRO A 72 51.42 38.62 -2.31
C PRO A 72 50.19 38.43 -3.25
N PHE A 73 50.21 38.92 -4.49
CA PHE A 73 49.12 38.75 -5.49
C PHE A 73 47.75 39.30 -5.05
N ILE A 74 47.67 40.61 -4.81
CA ILE A 74 46.48 41.28 -4.27
C ILE A 74 45.28 41.20 -5.23
N LEU A 75 45.53 41.25 -6.55
CA LEU A 75 44.46 41.23 -7.55
C LEU A 75 43.83 39.84 -7.65
N LEU A 76 44.64 38.79 -7.61
CA LEU A 76 44.15 37.41 -7.58
C LEU A 76 43.30 37.16 -6.32
N ASN A 77 43.78 37.63 -5.18
CA ASN A 77 43.06 37.48 -3.92
C ASN A 77 41.73 38.26 -3.92
N LEU A 78 41.72 39.48 -4.48
CA LEU A 78 40.51 40.28 -4.62
C LEU A 78 39.50 39.57 -5.52
N ALA A 79 39.94 39.03 -6.66
CA ALA A 79 39.08 38.28 -7.58
C ALA A 79 38.48 37.04 -6.91
N PHE A 80 39.28 36.27 -6.16
CA PHE A 80 38.79 35.10 -5.44
C PHE A 80 37.81 35.48 -4.32
N SER A 81 38.07 36.59 -3.62
CA SER A 81 37.17 37.13 -2.59
C SER A 81 35.81 37.52 -3.20
N THR A 82 35.81 38.20 -4.35
CA THR A 82 34.57 38.51 -5.08
C THR A 82 33.89 37.25 -5.61
N GLN A 83 34.62 36.27 -6.11
CA GLN A 83 34.08 34.99 -6.57
C GLN A 83 33.34 34.26 -5.44
N ALA A 84 33.95 34.17 -4.25
CA ALA A 84 33.32 33.58 -3.07
C ALA A 84 32.08 34.38 -2.63
N ALA A 85 32.16 35.72 -2.63
CA ALA A 85 31.06 36.58 -2.24
C ALA A 85 29.83 36.45 -3.18
N TYR A 86 30.03 36.27 -4.48
CA TYR A 86 28.93 36.05 -5.44
C TYR A 86 28.43 34.60 -5.47
N ALA A 87 29.26 33.64 -5.06
CA ALA A 87 28.85 32.25 -4.94
C ALA A 87 27.79 32.06 -3.84
N ALA A 88 27.93 32.72 -2.69
CA ALA A 88 26.99 32.60 -1.57
C ALA A 88 25.50 32.84 -1.93
N PRO A 89 25.10 33.95 -2.59
CA PRO A 89 23.70 34.15 -2.98
C PRO A 89 23.23 33.18 -4.07
N LEU A 90 24.10 32.76 -5.00
CA LEU A 90 23.76 31.75 -6.01
C LEU A 90 23.48 30.38 -5.37
N ILE A 91 24.30 29.99 -4.40
CA ILE A 91 24.12 28.75 -3.62
C ILE A 91 22.84 28.83 -2.80
N LEU A 92 22.57 29.96 -2.14
CA LEU A 92 21.35 30.16 -1.37
C LEU A 92 20.08 30.05 -2.23
N LEU A 93 20.11 30.57 -3.45
CA LEU A 93 19.02 30.42 -4.42
C LEU A 93 18.85 28.97 -4.90
N ALA A 94 19.95 28.24 -5.07
CA ALA A 94 19.92 26.82 -5.42
C ALA A 94 19.36 25.96 -4.27
N GLN A 95 19.77 26.24 -3.03
CA GLN A 95 19.35 25.52 -1.82
C GLN A 95 17.87 25.73 -1.50
N ASN A 96 17.37 26.97 -1.50
CA ASN A 96 15.94 27.24 -1.25
C ASN A 96 15.00 26.46 -2.20
N ARG A 97 15.45 26.18 -3.43
CA ARG A 97 14.67 25.37 -4.38
C ARG A 97 14.77 23.87 -4.14
N GLN A 98 15.91 23.37 -3.67
CA GLN A 98 16.02 21.98 -3.24
C GLN A 98 15.07 21.75 -2.06
N ASP A 99 15.11 22.62 -1.06
CA ASP A 99 14.23 22.54 0.12
C ASP A 99 12.74 22.62 -0.25
N ASP A 100 12.35 23.48 -1.20
CA ASP A 100 10.98 23.58 -1.69
C ASP A 100 10.53 22.31 -2.43
N ARG A 101 11.38 21.72 -3.27
CA ARG A 101 11.08 20.45 -3.97
C ARG A 101 10.97 19.29 -2.98
N ASP A 102 11.92 19.19 -2.06
CA ASP A 102 11.94 18.15 -1.03
C ASP A 102 10.70 18.27 -0.15
N ARG A 103 10.26 19.49 0.18
CA ARG A 103 9.02 19.73 0.90
C ARG A 103 7.78 19.29 0.14
N VAL A 104 7.71 19.51 -1.19
CA VAL A 104 6.58 19.04 -2.01
C VAL A 104 6.56 17.52 -2.06
N SER A 105 7.71 16.88 -2.31
CA SER A 105 7.84 15.41 -2.30
C SER A 105 7.37 14.82 -0.97
N LEU A 106 7.84 15.36 0.15
CA LEU A 106 7.46 14.90 1.48
C LEU A 106 5.96 15.06 1.76
N ASN A 107 5.32 16.12 1.24
CA ASN A 107 3.88 16.29 1.40
C ASN A 107 3.08 15.30 0.55
N GLU A 108 3.51 15.00 -0.67
CA GLU A 108 2.89 13.98 -1.50
C GLU A 108 3.01 12.59 -0.87
N ASP A 109 4.20 12.23 -0.38
CA ASP A 109 4.43 10.95 0.29
C ASP A 109 3.54 10.80 1.54
N ARG A 110 3.42 11.86 2.34
CA ARG A 110 2.49 11.87 3.48
C ARG A 110 1.04 11.68 3.05
N ARG A 111 0.62 12.32 1.95
CA ARG A 111 -0.75 12.18 1.44
C ARG A 111 -1.01 10.76 0.95
N ARG A 112 -0.10 10.18 0.18
CA ARG A 112 -0.18 8.80 -0.30
C ARG A 112 -0.19 7.80 0.86
N ALA A 113 0.63 8.01 1.89
CA ALA A 113 0.63 7.15 3.08
C ALA A 113 -0.70 7.23 3.84
N ALA A 114 -1.31 8.41 3.94
CA ALA A 114 -2.62 8.58 4.56
C ALA A 114 -3.73 7.90 3.73
N GLU A 115 -3.73 8.06 2.41
CA GLU A 115 -4.66 7.39 1.49
C GLU A 115 -4.53 5.86 1.60
N THR A 116 -3.31 5.32 1.53
CA THR A 116 -3.04 3.87 1.65
C THR A 116 -3.52 3.32 3.01
N LYS A 117 -3.31 4.08 4.09
CA LYS A 117 -3.80 3.70 5.42
C LYS A 117 -5.33 3.64 5.45
N ALA A 118 -6.00 4.65 4.90
CA ALA A 118 -7.46 4.70 4.84
C ALA A 118 -8.04 3.54 4.01
N ASP A 119 -7.44 3.24 2.84
CA ASP A 119 -7.86 2.11 2.00
C ASP A 119 -7.67 0.79 2.73
N THR A 120 -6.57 0.62 3.47
CA THR A 120 -6.33 -0.59 4.26
C THR A 120 -7.35 -0.74 5.39
N GLU A 121 -7.66 0.34 6.11
CA GLU A 121 -8.69 0.35 7.15
C GLU A 121 -10.08 0.06 6.58
N PHE A 122 -10.40 0.61 5.40
CA PHE A 122 -11.64 0.35 4.70
C PHE A 122 -11.77 -1.12 4.30
N LEU A 123 -10.75 -1.67 3.63
CA LEU A 123 -10.71 -3.07 3.23
C LEU A 123 -10.78 -4.02 4.44
N ALA A 124 -10.11 -3.68 5.54
CA ALA A 124 -10.19 -4.47 6.77
C ALA A 124 -11.60 -4.49 7.37
N ARG A 125 -12.30 -3.34 7.33
CA ARG A 125 -13.68 -3.23 7.82
C ARG A 125 -14.68 -3.95 6.92
N GLU A 126 -14.53 -3.81 5.61
CA GLU A 126 -15.31 -4.57 4.61
C GLU A 126 -15.11 -6.07 4.79
N LEU A 127 -13.84 -6.52 4.90
CA LEU A 127 -13.51 -7.92 5.11
C LEU A 127 -14.09 -8.45 6.43
N ALA A 128 -14.07 -7.65 7.50
CA ALA A 128 -14.68 -8.03 8.77
C ALA A 128 -16.22 -8.16 8.65
N GLY A 129 -16.88 -7.25 7.92
CA GLY A 129 -18.30 -7.31 7.63
C GLY A 129 -18.68 -8.55 6.81
N VAL A 130 -17.95 -8.80 5.72
CA VAL A 130 -18.10 -10.00 4.88
C VAL A 130 -17.88 -11.27 5.70
N ARG A 131 -16.86 -11.30 6.57
CA ARG A 131 -16.58 -12.44 7.44
C ARG A 131 -17.72 -12.74 8.41
N ILE A 132 -18.36 -11.71 8.97
CA ILE A 132 -19.52 -11.89 9.86
C ILE A 132 -20.72 -12.41 9.05
N ALA A 133 -21.02 -11.81 7.90
CA ALA A 133 -22.13 -12.23 7.05
C ALA A 133 -22.00 -13.69 6.54
N VAL A 134 -20.79 -14.10 6.14
CA VAL A 134 -20.48 -15.49 5.75
C VAL A 134 -20.47 -16.42 6.95
N GLY A 135 -19.93 -15.96 8.09
CA GLY A 135 -19.86 -16.72 9.33
C GLY A 135 -21.23 -17.06 9.92
N GLU A 136 -22.21 -16.16 9.79
CA GLU A 136 -23.58 -16.38 10.29
C GLU A 136 -24.44 -17.23 9.34
N THR A 137 -24.16 -17.28 8.03
CA THR A 137 -25.14 -17.81 7.06
C THR A 137 -24.88 -19.23 6.53
N VAL A 138 -23.64 -19.74 6.50
CA VAL A 138 -23.36 -20.93 5.64
C VAL A 138 -22.77 -22.16 6.33
N THR A 139 -22.18 -22.11 7.51
CA THR A 139 -21.24 -23.22 7.85
C THR A 139 -21.72 -24.21 8.90
N ARG A 140 -22.60 -23.85 9.84
CA ARG A 140 -22.94 -24.78 10.93
C ARG A 140 -24.27 -25.47 10.73
N ASP A 141 -25.33 -24.70 10.56
CA ASP A 141 -26.67 -25.26 10.46
C ASP A 141 -26.91 -25.87 9.09
N TYR A 142 -26.40 -25.25 8.02
CA TYR A 142 -26.47 -25.81 6.66
C TYR A 142 -25.63 -27.09 6.50
N LEU A 143 -24.37 -27.12 6.97
CA LEU A 143 -23.59 -28.37 6.92
C LEU A 143 -24.20 -29.47 7.79
N ARG A 144 -24.80 -29.13 8.94
CA ARG A 144 -25.51 -30.13 9.76
C ARG A 144 -26.73 -30.67 9.05
N HIS A 145 -27.52 -29.79 8.44
CA HIS A 145 -28.72 -30.20 7.72
C HIS A 145 -28.40 -31.10 6.54
N GLU A 146 -27.38 -30.75 5.75
CA GLU A 146 -26.94 -31.57 4.62
C GLU A 146 -26.36 -32.93 5.07
N LEU A 147 -25.65 -32.97 6.20
CA LEU A 147 -25.17 -34.22 6.79
C LEU A 147 -26.31 -35.10 7.34
N ASP A 148 -27.33 -34.50 7.95
CA ASP A 148 -28.52 -35.21 8.42
C ASP A 148 -29.33 -35.76 7.23
N ASP A 149 -29.54 -34.97 6.17
CA ASP A 149 -30.22 -35.42 4.94
C ASP A 149 -29.47 -36.58 4.26
N LEU A 150 -28.13 -36.50 4.19
CA LEU A 150 -27.29 -37.61 3.70
C LEU A 150 -27.43 -38.86 4.56
N THR A 151 -27.55 -38.70 5.87
CA THR A 151 -27.71 -39.81 6.82
C THR A 151 -29.08 -40.47 6.67
N ASP A 152 -30.15 -39.67 6.54
CA ASP A 152 -31.50 -40.17 6.32
C ASP A 152 -31.65 -40.89 4.97
N LEU A 153 -31.01 -40.36 3.92
CA LEU A 153 -30.96 -41.04 2.62
C LEU A 153 -30.26 -42.40 2.71
N LEU A 154 -29.15 -42.49 3.45
CA LEU A 154 -28.45 -43.76 3.69
C LEU A 154 -29.34 -44.76 4.44
N ASN A 155 -29.98 -44.35 5.54
CA ASN A 155 -30.87 -45.23 6.31
C ASN A 155 -32.03 -45.74 5.47
N ARG A 156 -32.64 -44.88 4.64
CA ARG A 156 -33.75 -45.28 3.76
C ARG A 156 -33.31 -46.28 2.69
N ILE A 157 -32.06 -46.22 2.24
CA ILE A 157 -31.50 -47.22 1.32
C ILE A 157 -31.26 -48.53 2.07
N GLU A 158 -30.73 -48.49 3.30
CA GLU A 158 -30.54 -49.65 4.18
C GLU A 158 -31.87 -50.38 4.41
N ASP A 159 -32.92 -49.67 4.84
CA ASP A 159 -34.25 -50.23 5.09
C ASP A 159 -34.83 -50.90 3.84
N LYS A 160 -34.70 -50.26 2.67
CA LYS A 160 -35.16 -50.85 1.40
C LYS A 160 -34.39 -52.11 1.00
N LEU A 161 -33.11 -52.18 1.36
CA LEU A 161 -32.29 -53.37 1.16
C LEU A 161 -32.67 -54.48 2.14
N GLU A 162 -33.05 -54.12 3.37
CA GLU A 162 -33.50 -55.05 4.40
C GLU A 162 -34.89 -55.63 4.06
N ASP A 163 -35.83 -54.80 3.61
CA ASP A 163 -37.14 -55.23 3.13
C ASP A 163 -37.03 -56.18 1.93
N GLN A 164 -36.17 -55.87 0.94
CA GLN A 164 -35.91 -56.80 -0.18
C GLN A 164 -35.28 -58.12 0.28
N ARG A 165 -34.45 -58.08 1.33
CA ARG A 165 -33.86 -59.28 1.94
C ARG A 165 -34.90 -60.11 2.71
N HIS A 166 -35.88 -59.45 3.33
CA HIS A 166 -36.99 -60.10 4.06
C HIS A 166 -38.05 -60.68 3.12
N GLU A 167 -38.40 -59.99 2.03
CA GLU A 167 -39.34 -60.48 1.01
C GLU A 167 -38.80 -61.74 0.29
N HIS A 168 -37.47 -61.86 0.16
CA HIS A 168 -36.83 -63.07 -0.35
C HIS A 168 -36.71 -64.21 0.70
N ARG A 169 -37.07 -63.97 1.96
CA ARG A 169 -36.94 -64.93 3.08
C ARG A 169 -38.27 -65.10 3.82
N THR A 170 -39.11 -66.01 3.29
CA THR A 170 -40.30 -66.72 3.87
C THR A 170 -41.72 -66.24 3.46
N PRO A 171 -42.72 -67.15 3.31
CA PRO A 171 -42.77 -68.54 3.80
C PRO A 171 -43.32 -69.60 2.81
N GLU A 172 -42.50 -70.59 2.43
CA GLU A 172 -42.98 -71.95 2.19
C GLU A 172 -42.62 -72.78 3.43
N THR A 173 -43.57 -73.02 4.33
CA THR A 173 -43.67 -74.17 5.28
C THR A 173 -44.65 -73.78 6.38
N GLY A 174 -45.88 -74.30 6.36
CA GLY A 174 -46.80 -74.10 7.49
C GLY A 174 -48.28 -74.40 7.28
N ALA A 175 -48.72 -74.96 6.16
CA ALA A 175 -50.15 -75.22 5.93
C ALA A 175 -50.40 -76.63 5.37
N ARG A 176 -50.07 -77.68 6.13
CA ARG A 176 -50.62 -79.03 5.97
C ARG A 176 -50.57 -79.75 7.32
N LEU A 177 -51.71 -79.85 8.00
CA LEU A 177 -52.12 -80.94 8.92
C LEU A 177 -53.26 -80.41 9.81
N ASP A 178 -54.50 -80.51 9.32
CA ASP A 178 -55.64 -81.01 10.11
C ASP A 178 -56.92 -80.97 9.26
N SER A 179 -57.05 -81.95 8.38
CA SER A 179 -58.35 -82.34 7.81
C SER A 179 -58.26 -83.82 7.45
N ASN A 180 -58.18 -84.68 8.45
CA ASN A 180 -58.55 -86.07 8.29
C ASN A 180 -58.75 -86.69 9.67
N LEU A 181 -59.99 -87.06 9.96
CA LEU A 181 -60.45 -88.31 10.60
C LEU A 181 -61.73 -88.05 11.39
N ASP A 182 -62.83 -87.83 10.65
CA ASP A 182 -64.13 -88.38 11.03
C ASP A 182 -64.37 -89.59 10.12
N GLY A 183 -64.76 -90.71 10.73
CA GLY A 183 -65.27 -91.86 9.99
C GLY A 183 -64.84 -93.22 10.52
N SER A 184 -65.84 -93.93 11.04
CA SER A 184 -65.93 -95.40 11.18
C SER A 184 -65.52 -95.93 12.56
N ARG A 185 -66.52 -96.29 13.39
CA ARG A 185 -67.13 -97.65 13.49
C ARG A 185 -66.32 -98.51 14.46
N ASP A 186 -66.90 -98.97 15.56
CA ASP A 186 -67.85 -100.09 15.67
C ASP A 186 -67.15 -101.26 16.38
N GLY A 187 -67.91 -102.01 17.17
CA GLY A 187 -67.57 -103.33 17.72
C GLY A 187 -66.55 -103.31 18.87
N SER A 188 -66.87 -103.74 20.08
CA SER A 188 -67.23 -105.11 20.51
C SER A 188 -66.10 -105.58 21.42
N GLU A 189 -66.36 -105.68 22.73
CA GLU A 189 -66.57 -106.94 23.43
C GLU A 189 -65.26 -107.58 23.94
N GLY A 190 -65.29 -108.04 25.20
CA GLY A 190 -64.43 -109.11 25.70
C GLY A 190 -63.30 -108.68 26.62
#